data_AF-A0A933UMK2-F1
#
_entry.id   AF-A0A933UMK2-F1
#
_cell.length_a   1.000
_cell.length_b   1.000
_cell.length_c   1.000
_cell.angle_alpha   90.00
_cell.angle_beta   90.00
_cell.angle_gamma   90.00
#
_symmetry.space_group_name_H-M   'P 1'
#
loop_
_entity.id
_entity.type
_entity.pdbx_description
1 polymer ?
#
loop_
_entity_poly.entity_id
_entity_poly.type
_entity_poly.pdbx_seq_one_letter_code
_entity_poly.pdbx_strand_id
1 'polypeptide(L)'
;MATQTTPERTPTVTRSSSPRVAHGTPQPRSRTVPAQESGPQRARREAEDEFRSLLSGHIRDMRRRGVSEDVLGPFERELLRLGPAPA
;
A
#
# COMPACT_ATOMS: atom_id res chain seq x y z
N MET A 1 -13.68 -38.44 -16.05
CA MET A 1 -13.00 -37.72 -17.16
C MET A 1 -13.91 -36.59 -17.59
N ALA A 2 -13.50 -35.33 -17.39
CA ALA A 2 -14.30 -34.16 -17.78
C ALA A 2 -13.39 -33.20 -18.56
N THR A 3 -13.92 -32.78 -19.70
CA THR A 3 -13.29 -32.14 -20.85
C THR A 3 -12.83 -30.70 -20.57
N GLN A 4 -11.60 -30.40 -20.98
CA GLN A 4 -11.09 -29.05 -21.24
C GLN A 4 -11.65 -28.56 -22.59
N THR A 5 -12.14 -27.33 -22.65
CA THR A 5 -12.22 -26.55 -23.90
C THR A 5 -11.80 -25.11 -23.61
N THR A 6 -10.70 -24.73 -24.26
CA THR A 6 -9.96 -23.48 -24.25
C THR A 6 -10.69 -22.35 -25.04
N PRO A 7 -10.24 -21.08 -24.96
CA PRO A 7 -11.03 -19.87 -25.20
C PRO A 7 -11.13 -19.48 -26.69
N GLU A 8 -12.29 -18.94 -27.08
CA GLU A 8 -12.49 -18.35 -28.41
C GLU A 8 -12.25 -16.83 -28.39
N ARG A 9 -11.53 -16.35 -29.39
CA ARG A 9 -11.02 -14.98 -29.54
C ARG A 9 -12.09 -14.04 -30.11
N THR A 10 -12.17 -12.85 -29.52
CA THR A 10 -12.93 -11.67 -29.97
C THR A 10 -12.61 -11.25 -31.42
N PRO A 11 -13.58 -10.66 -32.12
CA PRO A 11 -13.27 -9.47 -32.94
C PRO A 11 -14.01 -8.22 -32.45
N THR A 12 -13.20 -7.24 -32.06
CA THR A 12 -13.55 -5.86 -31.73
C THR A 12 -14.22 -5.16 -32.92
N VAL A 13 -15.46 -4.70 -32.76
CA VAL A 13 -16.13 -3.84 -33.75
C VAL A 13 -15.73 -2.39 -33.49
N THR A 14 -14.65 -1.96 -34.11
CA THR A 14 -14.21 -0.56 -34.16
C THR A 14 -15.00 0.17 -35.24
N ARG A 15 -16.06 0.90 -34.89
CA ARG A 15 -16.72 1.81 -35.83
C ARG A 15 -16.07 3.18 -35.73
N SER A 16 -15.17 3.47 -36.68
CA SER A 16 -14.58 4.78 -36.89
C SER A 16 -15.61 5.77 -37.47
N SER A 17 -15.69 6.96 -36.90
CA SER A 17 -16.28 8.12 -37.58
C SER A 17 -15.36 9.33 -37.33
N SER A 18 -14.71 9.77 -38.40
CA SER A 18 -13.79 10.93 -38.48
C SER A 18 -14.59 12.23 -38.75
N PRO A 19 -13.97 13.43 -38.88
CA PRO A 19 -13.06 14.15 -37.99
C PRO A 19 -13.47 15.65 -37.76
N ARG A 20 -12.74 16.33 -36.85
CA ARG A 20 -12.57 17.80 -36.64
C ARG A 20 -13.74 18.64 -36.09
N VAL A 21 -13.62 18.98 -34.80
CA VAL A 21 -13.87 20.33 -34.28
C VAL A 21 -12.55 20.87 -33.74
N ALA A 22 -12.28 22.14 -34.02
CA ALA A 22 -11.04 22.85 -33.77
C ALA A 22 -10.68 23.01 -32.28
N HIS A 23 -9.39 23.27 -32.07
CA HIS A 23 -8.68 23.47 -30.80
C HIS A 23 -9.41 24.28 -29.73
N GLY A 24 -9.28 23.84 -28.47
CA GLY A 24 -9.26 24.75 -27.33
C GLY A 24 -10.13 24.35 -26.14
N THR A 25 -9.83 23.24 -25.49
CA THR A 25 -10.06 23.15 -24.04
C THR A 25 -8.73 22.83 -23.38
N PRO A 26 -8.14 23.75 -22.61
CA PRO A 26 -7.00 23.40 -21.77
C PRO A 26 -7.45 22.22 -20.90
N GLN A 27 -6.66 21.14 -21.03
CA GLN A 27 -6.56 20.03 -20.12
C GLN A 27 -7.11 20.43 -18.74
N PRO A 28 -8.22 19.83 -18.24
CA PRO A 28 -8.53 20.01 -16.83
C PRO A 28 -7.28 19.52 -16.12
N ARG A 29 -6.56 20.44 -15.47
CA ARG A 29 -5.47 20.08 -14.58
C ARG A 29 -6.11 19.08 -13.63
N SER A 30 -5.78 17.80 -13.77
CA SER A 30 -5.93 16.82 -12.72
C SER A 30 -5.07 17.38 -11.60
N ARG A 31 -5.65 18.28 -10.82
CA ARG A 31 -5.17 18.63 -9.51
C ARG A 31 -5.36 17.33 -8.77
N THR A 32 -4.31 16.52 -8.75
CA THR A 32 -4.15 15.48 -7.76
C THR A 32 -4.24 16.21 -6.44
N VAL A 33 -5.45 16.32 -5.93
CA VAL A 33 -5.69 16.70 -4.55
C VAL A 33 -4.89 15.66 -3.79
N PRO A 34 -3.88 16.04 -2.97
CA PRO A 34 -3.26 15.05 -2.09
C PRO A 34 -4.43 14.42 -1.36
N ALA A 35 -4.60 13.10 -1.53
CA ALA A 35 -5.69 12.36 -0.91
C ALA A 35 -5.74 12.85 0.54
N GLN A 36 -6.78 13.60 0.90
CA GLN A 36 -6.91 14.04 2.27
C GLN A 36 -7.02 12.75 3.06
N GLU A 37 -5.93 12.43 3.74
CA GLU A 37 -5.79 11.20 4.48
C GLU A 37 -6.98 11.16 5.42
N SER A 38 -7.88 10.21 5.16
CA SER A 38 -9.17 10.21 5.82
C SER A 38 -8.92 10.03 7.32
N GLY A 39 -9.70 10.66 8.20
CA GLY A 39 -9.51 10.55 9.67
C GLY A 39 -9.19 9.13 10.18
N PRO A 40 -9.83 8.06 9.65
CA PRO A 40 -9.49 6.67 10.01
C PRO A 40 -8.10 6.20 9.57
N GLN A 41 -7.58 6.67 8.43
CA GLN A 41 -6.23 6.35 7.96
C GLN A 41 -5.16 7.02 8.82
N ARG A 42 -5.41 8.27 9.22
CA ARG A 42 -4.53 8.99 10.14
C ARG A 42 -4.49 8.33 11.51
N ALA A 43 -5.64 7.99 12.09
CA ALA A 43 -5.71 7.29 13.37
C ALA A 43 -5.01 5.92 13.32
N ARG A 44 -5.15 5.20 12.20
CA ARG A 44 -4.42 3.95 11.99
C ARG A 44 -2.90 4.19 11.96
N ARG A 45 -2.43 5.21 11.26
CA ARG A 45 -1.00 5.56 11.20
C ARG A 45 -0.46 5.92 12.59
N GLU A 46 -1.18 6.73 13.35
CA GLU A 46 -0.81 7.09 14.73
C GLU A 46 -0.72 5.85 15.63
N ALA A 47 -1.67 4.91 15.52
CA ALA A 47 -1.63 3.65 16.25
C ALA A 47 -0.46 2.73 15.83
N GLU A 48 -0.16 2.65 14.52
CA GLU A 48 1.00 1.90 14.01
C GLU A 48 2.32 2.50 14.52
N ASP A 49 2.42 3.83 14.59
CA ASP A 49 3.59 4.53 15.12
C ASP A 49 3.76 4.31 16.63
N GLU A 50 2.68 4.39 17.42
CA GLU A 50 2.69 4.09 18.86
C GLU A 50 3.12 2.64 19.11
N PHE A 51 2.51 1.69 18.38
CA PHE A 51 2.85 0.27 18.49
C PHE A 51 4.32 0.01 18.16
N ARG A 52 4.86 0.64 17.11
CA ARG A 52 6.29 0.53 16.77
C ARG A 52 7.18 1.03 17.90
N SER A 53 6.85 2.18 18.50
CA SER A 53 7.60 2.75 19.63
C SER A 53 7.63 1.79 20.82
N LEU A 54 6.47 1.29 21.24
CA LEU A 54 6.34 0.34 22.35
C LEU A 54 7.09 -0.96 22.08
N LEU A 55 6.92 -1.54 20.90
CA LEU A 55 7.58 -2.79 20.54
C LEU A 55 9.10 -2.64 20.51
N SER A 56 9.61 -1.53 19.97
CA SER A 56 11.06 -1.27 19.91
C SER A 56 11.67 -1.10 21.31
N GLY A 57 10.96 -0.42 22.21
CA GLY A 57 11.35 -0.28 23.61
C GLY A 57 11.35 -1.64 24.33
N HIS A 58 10.34 -2.46 24.08
CA HIS A 58 10.23 -3.79 24.66
C HIS A 58 11.36 -4.73 24.23
N ILE A 59 11.67 -4.80 22.93
CA ILE A 59 12.79 -5.60 22.41
C ILE A 59 14.11 -5.14 23.04
N ARG A 60 14.33 -3.83 23.15
CA ARG A 60 15.53 -3.28 23.81
C ARG A 60 15.62 -3.68 25.28
N ASP A 61 14.51 -3.67 26.01
CA ASP A 61 14.47 -4.10 27.41
C ASP A 61 14.76 -5.60 27.55
N MET A 62 14.13 -6.43 26.70
CA MET A 62 14.37 -7.88 26.70
C MET A 62 15.84 -8.21 26.39
N ARG A 63 16.44 -7.52 25.40
CA ARG A 63 17.87 -7.67 25.10
C ARG A 63 18.75 -7.29 26.29
N ARG A 64 18.42 -6.21 27.01
CA ARG A 64 19.13 -5.80 28.24
C ARG A 64 19.04 -6.86 29.36
N ARG A 65 17.93 -7.60 29.42
CA ARG A 65 17.74 -8.71 30.37
C ARG A 65 18.43 -10.01 29.92
N GLY A 66 19.09 -10.02 28.76
CA GLY A 66 19.81 -11.20 28.25
C GLY A 66 18.92 -12.23 27.57
N VAL A 67 17.72 -11.84 27.10
CA VAL A 67 16.87 -12.73 26.30
C VAL A 67 17.55 -13.04 24.97
N SER A 68 17.51 -14.31 24.55
CA SER A 68 18.13 -14.78 23.29
C SER A 68 17.54 -14.09 22.06
N GLU A 69 18.39 -13.81 21.07
CA GLU A 69 17.99 -13.29 19.76
C GLU A 69 17.02 -14.21 19.02
N ASP A 70 17.05 -15.52 19.28
CA ASP A 70 16.09 -16.48 18.71
C ASP A 70 14.64 -16.17 19.14
N VAL A 71 14.49 -15.64 20.36
CA VAL A 71 13.20 -15.20 20.91
C VAL A 71 12.84 -13.79 20.42
N LEU A 72 13.84 -12.91 20.22
CA LEU A 72 13.63 -11.54 19.76
C LEU A 72 13.33 -11.43 18.26
N GLY A 73 13.87 -12.34 17.45
CA GLY A 73 13.81 -12.28 15.98
C GLY A 73 12.40 -12.18 15.38
N PRO A 74 11.37 -12.87 15.90
CA PRO A 74 9.99 -12.67 15.45
C PRO A 74 9.48 -11.23 15.68
N PHE A 75 9.81 -10.61 16.82
CA PHE A 75 9.38 -9.25 17.15
C PHE A 75 10.10 -8.20 16.30
N GLU A 76 11.40 -8.40 16.03
CA GLU A 76 12.16 -7.52 15.13
C GLU A 76 11.63 -7.59 13.69
N ARG A 77 11.24 -8.78 13.23
CA ARG A 77 10.57 -8.96 11.92
C ARG A 77 9.23 -8.24 11.86
N GLU A 78 8.45 -8.27 12.94
CA GLU A 78 7.19 -7.54 13.00
C GLU A 78 7.42 -6.02 12.95
N LEU A 79 8.45 -5.52 13.62
CA LEU A 79 8.88 -4.12 13.55
C LEU A 79 9.25 -3.68 12.13
N LEU A 80 9.96 -4.53 11.39
CA LEU A 80 10.31 -4.28 9.99
C LEU A 80 9.07 -4.29 9.08
N ARG A 81 8.07 -5.13 9.36
CA ARG A 81 6.81 -5.21 8.60
C ARG A 81 6.01 -3.90 8.69
N LEU A 82 6.07 -3.21 9.82
CA LEU A 82 5.40 -1.93 10.03
C LEU A 82 6.06 -0.79 9.25
N GLY A 83 7.24 -1.00 8.67
CA GLY A 83 8.00 0.05 7.98
C GLY A 83 8.81 0.94 8.92
N PRO A 84 9.59 1.89 8.37
CA PRO A 84 10.48 2.75 9.15
C PRO A 84 9.69 3.67 10.10
N ALA A 85 10.28 3.96 11.26
CA ALA A 85 9.75 4.99 12.15
C ALA A 85 9.67 6.33 11.41
N PRO A 86 8.59 7.12 11.58
CA PRO A 86 8.57 8.48 11.09
C PRO A 86 9.72 9.27 11.73
N ALA A 87 10.42 10.06 10.90
CA ALA A 87 11.54 10.89 11.30
C ALA A 87 11.13 12.06 12.20
#